data_AF-A0A0D8Y913-F1
#
_entry.id   AF-A0A0D8Y913-F1
#
_cell.length_a   1.000
_cell.length_b   1.000
_cell.length_c   1.000
_cell.angle_alpha   90.00
_cell.angle_beta   90.00
_cell.angle_gamma   90.00
#
_symmetry.space_group_name_H-M   'P 1'
#
loop_
_entity.id
_entity.type
_entity.pdbx_description
1 polymer ?
#
loop_
_entity_poly.entity_id
_entity_poly.type
_entity_poly.pdbx_seq_one_letter_code
_entity_poly.pdbx_strand_id
1 'polypeptide(L)'
;MIRRVAVVVSVFCLIVFSDAYKKPFCELCENIVKKVDDVLKEGGDIEKAVDEFCRNDVAEFLVEYCEKIIAKNLKYIIEKLKDHESPEKICFDIYFCTTS
;
A
#
# COMPACT_ATOMS: atom_id res chain seq x y z
N MET A 1 33.89 -3.86 -24.76
CA MET A 1 33.56 -4.40 -23.43
C MET A 1 32.99 -3.32 -22.50
N ILE A 2 33.66 -2.18 -22.32
CA ILE A 2 33.23 -1.05 -21.47
C ILE A 2 31.80 -0.54 -21.74
N ARG A 3 31.39 -0.38 -23.02
CA ARG A 3 30.04 0.06 -23.39
C ARG A 3 28.93 -0.96 -23.06
N ARG A 4 29.25 -2.26 -23.06
CA ARG A 4 28.32 -3.31 -22.63
C ARG A 4 28.21 -3.36 -21.11
N VAL A 5 29.32 -3.14 -20.40
CA VAL A 5 29.34 -3.03 -18.94
C VAL A 5 28.52 -1.83 -18.46
N ALA A 6 28.63 -0.66 -19.11
CA ALA A 6 27.83 0.52 -18.76
C ALA A 6 26.32 0.33 -18.98
N VAL A 7 25.92 -0.37 -20.06
CA VAL A 7 24.51 -0.72 -20.32
C VAL A 7 24.01 -1.74 -19.29
N VAL A 8 24.81 -2.73 -18.93
CA VAL A 8 24.45 -3.70 -17.89
C VAL A 8 24.31 -3.03 -16.54
N VAL A 9 25.23 -2.14 -16.15
CA VAL A 9 25.18 -1.39 -14.88
C VAL A 9 23.97 -0.45 -14.81
N SER A 10 23.65 0.26 -15.89
CA SER A 10 22.48 1.15 -15.93
C SER A 10 21.16 0.38 -15.85
N VAL A 11 21.06 -0.76 -16.53
CA VAL A 11 19.89 -1.65 -16.44
C VAL A 11 19.79 -2.29 -15.04
N PHE A 12 20.90 -2.76 -14.47
CA PHE A 12 20.92 -3.33 -13.12
C PHE A 12 20.51 -2.31 -12.05
N CYS A 13 20.96 -1.06 -12.18
CA CYS A 13 20.51 0.03 -11.31
C CYS A 13 18.98 0.15 -11.36
N LEU A 14 18.39 0.29 -12.55
CA LEU A 14 16.95 0.45 -12.70
C LEU A 14 16.16 -0.72 -12.10
N ILE A 15 16.63 -1.96 -12.27
CA ILE A 15 15.97 -3.15 -11.71
C ILE A 15 16.05 -3.15 -10.17
N VAL A 16 17.21 -2.86 -9.59
CA VAL A 16 17.41 -2.81 -8.13
C VAL A 16 16.59 -1.69 -7.47
N PHE A 17 16.43 -0.54 -8.14
CA PHE A 17 15.62 0.57 -7.59
C PHE A 17 14.12 0.25 -7.50
N SER A 18 13.57 -0.57 -8.40
CA SER A 18 12.14 -0.92 -8.40
C SER A 18 11.68 -1.70 -7.18
N ASP A 19 12.54 -2.56 -6.61
CA ASP A 19 12.16 -3.42 -5.49
C ASP A 19 12.15 -2.68 -4.15
N ALA A 20 13.00 -1.65 -4.01
CA ALA A 20 13.06 -0.82 -2.80
C ALA A 20 11.85 0.12 -2.65
N TYR A 21 11.23 0.55 -3.75
CA TYR A 21 10.07 1.44 -3.74
C TYR A 21 8.75 0.71 -3.52
N LYS A 22 8.61 -0.55 -3.95
CA LYS A 22 7.37 -1.33 -3.83
C LYS A 22 7.00 -1.64 -2.38
N LYS A 23 8.00 -1.85 -1.52
CA LYS A 23 7.78 -2.23 -0.12
C LYS A 23 7.05 -1.14 0.69
N PRO A 24 7.42 0.17 0.61
CA PRO A 24 6.66 1.25 1.24
C PRO A 24 5.17 1.33 0.85
N PHE A 25 4.82 1.07 -0.41
CA PHE A 25 3.41 1.13 -0.85
C PHE A 25 2.59 -0.08 -0.39
N CYS A 26 3.22 -1.26 -0.36
CA CYS A 26 2.62 -2.45 0.19
C CYS A 26 2.35 -2.25 1.70
N GLU A 27 3.34 -1.78 2.45
CA GLU A 27 3.20 -1.50 3.89
C GLU A 27 2.16 -0.41 4.17
N LEU A 28 2.14 0.67 3.38
CA LEU A 28 1.11 1.71 3.47
C LEU A 28 -0.29 1.12 3.28
N CYS A 29 -0.48 0.32 2.23
CA CYS A 29 -1.75 -0.33 1.97
C CYS A 29 -2.16 -1.25 3.13
N GLU A 30 -1.26 -2.12 3.60
CA GLU A 30 -1.56 -3.04 4.69
C GLU A 30 -1.94 -2.32 5.97
N ASN A 31 -1.29 -1.20 6.27
CA ASN A 31 -1.60 -0.40 7.44
C ASN A 31 -2.97 0.28 7.33
N ILE A 32 -3.37 0.74 6.13
CA ILE A 32 -4.75 1.21 5.87
C ILE A 32 -5.74 0.07 6.08
N VAL A 33 -5.48 -1.11 5.54
CA VAL A 33 -6.37 -2.28 5.69
C VAL A 33 -6.52 -2.66 7.17
N LYS A 34 -5.42 -2.70 7.93
CA LYS A 34 -5.45 -2.93 9.39
C LYS A 34 -6.28 -1.87 10.10
N LYS A 35 -6.10 -0.59 9.76
CA LYS A 35 -6.89 0.50 10.36
C LYS A 35 -8.38 0.33 10.10
N VAL A 36 -8.77 -0.08 8.88
CA VAL A 36 -10.17 -0.37 8.55
C VAL A 36 -10.69 -1.56 9.38
N ASP A 37 -9.90 -2.62 9.51
CA ASP A 37 -10.25 -3.80 10.31
C ASP A 37 -10.44 -3.46 11.80
N ASP A 38 -9.57 -2.63 12.37
CA ASP A 38 -9.68 -2.17 13.76
C ASP A 38 -10.99 -1.39 13.98
N VAL A 39 -11.32 -0.45 13.08
CA VAL A 39 -12.56 0.35 13.19
C VAL A 39 -13.80 -0.52 12.97
N LEU A 40 -13.74 -1.55 12.12
CA LEU A 40 -14.83 -2.52 11.95
C LEU A 40 -15.09 -3.32 13.23
N LYS A 41 -14.03 -3.68 13.98
CA LYS A 41 -14.13 -4.44 15.25
C LYS A 41 -14.60 -3.57 16.40
N GLU A 42 -14.06 -2.36 16.51
CA GLU A 42 -14.34 -1.44 17.62
C GLU A 42 -15.64 -0.64 17.41
N GLY A 43 -16.07 -0.50 16.16
CA GLY A 43 -17.15 0.37 15.74
C GLY A 43 -16.69 1.82 15.61
N GLY A 44 -17.26 2.55 14.64
CA GLY A 44 -16.91 3.95 14.41
C GLY A 44 -17.16 4.38 12.98
N ASP A 45 -16.76 5.62 12.69
CA ASP A 45 -16.77 6.17 11.35
C ASP A 45 -15.46 5.80 10.64
N ILE A 46 -15.56 4.84 9.72
CA ILE A 46 -14.41 4.33 8.96
C ILE A 46 -13.77 5.43 8.14
N GLU A 47 -14.56 6.23 7.41
CA GLU A 47 -14.04 7.26 6.49
C GLU A 47 -13.23 8.30 7.27
N LYS A 48 -13.77 8.75 8.40
CA LYS A 48 -13.06 9.68 9.27
C LYS A 48 -11.77 9.06 9.85
N ALA A 49 -11.84 7.82 10.31
CA ALA A 49 -10.70 7.17 10.96
C ALA A 49 -9.53 6.92 9.99
N VAL A 50 -9.82 6.62 8.71
CA VAL A 50 -8.77 6.44 7.70
C VAL A 50 -8.22 7.77 7.16
N ASP A 51 -9.04 8.83 7.09
CA ASP A 51 -8.55 10.19 6.77
C ASP A 51 -7.62 10.71 7.87
N GLU A 52 -7.99 10.56 9.14
CA GLU A 52 -7.14 10.92 10.28
C GLU A 52 -5.84 10.11 10.30
N PHE A 53 -5.91 8.81 10.00
CA PHE A 53 -4.72 7.97 9.86
C PHE A 53 -3.77 8.49 8.78
N CYS A 54 -4.30 8.80 7.58
CA CYS A 54 -3.48 9.34 6.49
C CYS A 54 -2.84 10.68 6.85
N ARG A 55 -3.50 11.55 7.62
CA ARG A 55 -2.96 12.87 7.97
C ARG A 55 -1.93 12.83 9.10
N ASN A 56 -2.10 11.92 10.06
CA ASN A 56 -1.36 11.96 11.33
C ASN A 56 -0.30 10.87 11.46
N ASP A 57 -0.53 9.69 10.87
CA ASP A 57 0.30 8.50 11.09
C ASP A 57 1.14 8.12 9.87
N VAL A 58 0.88 8.75 8.73
CA VAL A 58 1.59 8.53 7.46
C VAL A 58 2.56 9.67 7.19
N ALA A 59 3.75 9.35 6.69
CA ALA A 59 4.74 10.35 6.32
C ALA A 59 4.20 11.30 5.24
N GLU A 60 4.52 12.60 5.34
CA GLU A 60 3.93 13.67 4.50
C GLU A 60 3.97 13.36 2.98
N PHE A 61 5.06 12.77 2.48
CA PHE A 61 5.21 12.42 1.06
C PHE A 61 4.33 11.24 0.58
N LEU A 62 3.71 10.49 1.50
CA LEU A 62 2.82 9.36 1.21
C LEU A 62 1.33 9.68 1.41
N VAL A 63 1.00 10.84 1.98
CA VAL A 63 -0.40 11.21 2.30
C VAL A 63 -1.29 11.16 1.06
N GLU A 64 -0.85 11.74 -0.06
CA GLU A 64 -1.62 11.73 -1.31
C GLU A 64 -1.87 10.29 -1.82
N TYR A 65 -0.91 9.37 -1.62
CA TYR A 65 -1.08 7.97 -1.99
C TYR A 65 -2.02 7.24 -1.04
N CYS A 66 -1.97 7.56 0.25
CA CYS A 66 -2.88 7.05 1.27
C CYS A 66 -4.34 7.41 0.95
N GLU A 67 -4.61 8.70 0.70
CA GLU A 67 -5.93 9.21 0.32
C GLU A 67 -6.43 8.56 -0.99
N LYS A 68 -5.54 8.36 -1.98
CA LYS A 68 -5.88 7.68 -3.24
C LYS A 68 -6.24 6.21 -3.06
N ILE A 69 -5.58 5.49 -2.14
CA ILE A 69 -5.92 4.10 -1.82
C ILE A 69 -7.34 4.05 -1.28
N ILE A 70 -7.66 4.89 -0.30
CA ILE A 70 -8.98 4.95 0.35
C ILE A 70 -10.06 5.30 -0.67
N ALA A 71 -9.89 6.41 -1.40
CA ALA A 71 -10.89 6.90 -2.34
C ALA A 71 -11.28 5.89 -3.43
N LYS A 72 -10.34 5.01 -3.83
CA LYS A 72 -10.57 4.01 -4.88
C LYS A 72 -10.95 2.63 -4.36
N ASN A 73 -10.47 2.24 -3.18
CA ASN A 73 -10.48 0.84 -2.75
C ASN A 73 -11.20 0.61 -1.42
N LEU A 74 -11.61 1.64 -0.67
CA LEU A 74 -12.17 1.45 0.68
C LEU A 74 -13.34 0.46 0.71
N LYS A 75 -14.28 0.58 -0.23
CA LYS A 75 -15.42 -0.35 -0.33
C LYS A 75 -14.96 -1.80 -0.51
N TYR A 76 -14.02 -2.02 -1.43
CA TYR A 76 -13.46 -3.34 -1.70
C TYR A 76 -12.73 -3.90 -0.47
N ILE A 77 -11.93 -3.08 0.20
CA ILE A 77 -11.22 -3.46 1.44
C ILE A 77 -12.22 -3.93 2.51
N ILE A 78 -13.30 -3.18 2.73
CA ILE A 78 -14.35 -3.53 3.71
C ILE A 78 -15.01 -4.86 3.35
N GLU A 79 -15.34 -5.09 2.08
CA GLU A 79 -15.95 -6.34 1.61
C GLU A 79 -14.99 -7.52 1.83
N LYS A 80 -13.70 -7.37 1.52
CA LYS A 80 -12.71 -8.43 1.69
C LYS A 80 -12.35 -8.75 3.13
N LEU A 81 -12.34 -7.76 4.01
CA LEU A 81 -12.18 -8.00 5.45
C LEU A 81 -13.36 -8.79 6.03
N LYS A 82 -14.59 -8.56 5.52
CA LYS A 82 -15.76 -9.38 5.90
C LYS A 82 -15.65 -10.82 5.42
N ASP A 83 -14.95 -11.05 4.31
CA ASP A 83 -14.60 -12.38 3.80
C ASP A 83 -13.37 -12.99 4.50
N HIS A 84 -12.83 -12.32 5.54
CA HIS A 84 -11.65 -12.73 6.29
C HIS A 84 -10.36 -12.86 5.45
N GLU A 85 -10.23 -12.11 4.34
CA GLU A 85 -8.96 -12.02 3.61
C GLU A 85 -7.90 -11.24 4.41
N SER A 86 -6.64 -11.66 4.28
CA SER A 86 -5.52 -11.00 4.96
C SER A 86 -5.18 -9.64 4.33
N PRO A 87 -4.61 -8.69 5.09
CA PRO A 87 -4.14 -7.42 4.55
C PRO A 87 -3.18 -7.56 3.35
N GLU A 88 -2.24 -8.51 3.42
CA GLU A 88 -1.30 -8.79 2.34
C GLU A 88 -2.03 -9.21 1.06
N LYS A 89 -3.00 -10.13 1.16
CA LYS A 89 -3.77 -10.61 0.01
C LYS A 89 -4.63 -9.51 -0.61
N ILE A 90 -5.28 -8.71 0.23
CA ILE A 90 -6.09 -7.56 -0.21
C ILE A 90 -5.20 -6.58 -0.97
N CYS A 91 -4.05 -6.22 -0.39
CA CYS A 91 -3.11 -5.28 -0.98
C CYS A 91 -2.40 -5.82 -2.23
N PHE A 92 -2.23 -7.13 -2.35
CA PHE A 92 -1.82 -7.80 -3.58
C PHE A 92 -2.87 -7.65 -4.69
N ASP A 93 -4.15 -7.87 -4.38
CA ASP A 93 -5.25 -7.80 -5.36
C ASP A 93 -5.50 -6.40 -5.91
N ILE A 94 -5.21 -5.36 -5.13
CA ILE A 94 -5.25 -3.96 -5.57
C ILE A 94 -3.90 -3.44 -6.08
N TYR A 95 -2.92 -4.33 -6.31
CA TYR A 95 -1.62 -4.07 -6.92
C TYR A 95 -0.66 -3.17 -6.13
N PHE A 96 -0.85 -3.07 -4.81
CA PHE A 96 0.06 -2.36 -3.90
C PHE A 96 1.17 -3.28 -3.35
N CYS A 97 0.94 -4.60 -3.34
CA CYS A 97 1.93 -5.63 -3.04
C CYS A 97 2.22 -6.49 -4.27
N THR A 98 3.44 -7.00 -4.41
CA THR A 98 3.86 -7.85 -5.56
C THR A 98 4.01 -9.33 -5.23
N THR A 99 3.90 -9.68 -3.95
CA THR A 99 3.92 -11.05 -3.44
C THR A 99 2.76 -11.22 -2.46
N SER A 100 2.24 -12.44 -2.38
CA SER A 100 1.13 -12.85 -1.52
C SER A 100 1.54 -14.05 -0.68
#